data_AF-A0A3M1Z2P2-F1
#
_entry.id   AF-A0A3M1Z2P2-F1
#
_cell.length_a   1.000
_cell.length_b   1.000
_cell.length_c   1.000
_cell.angle_alpha   90.00
_cell.angle_beta   90.00
_cell.angle_gamma   90.00
#
_symmetry.space_group_name_H-M   'P 1'
#
loop_
_entity.id
_entity.type
_entity.pdbx_description
1 polymer ?
#
loop_
_entity_poly.entity_id
_entity_poly.type
_entity_poly.pdbx_seq_one_letter_code
_entity_poly.pdbx_strand_id
1 'polypeptide(L)'
;MSYRDEIKDITRGISPSLVDFGVPRVRTSPPTQASSNFITNKEQGDWAESVIFKAINETMDGYVAVRYGRSDNLVAGEPGFTAFYEAFQDELDTIGKRPDLLVFKEKDFRKDLGFDISQTPHDAVEAYVGRAIAGLEIRSSAFLIEKYEAEMQHRTLMALQQALELKAEIIKNYGDLLQERGKRKYLDILNTLNEDTIMAISFRQPVWSVTERHILLTGLFRALKKCVNIVQK
;
A
#
# COMPACT_ATOMS: atom_id res chain seq x y z
N MET A 1 -26.39 26.84 12.84
CA MET A 1 -25.40 26.97 11.75
C MET A 1 -25.25 25.61 11.12
N SER A 2 -25.42 25.51 9.79
CA SER A 2 -25.14 24.26 9.08
C SER A 2 -23.62 24.07 8.94
N TYR A 3 -23.13 22.84 8.82
CA TYR A 3 -21.72 22.58 8.48
C TYR A 3 -21.31 23.31 7.17
N ARG A 4 -22.27 23.51 6.25
CA ARG A 4 -22.06 24.27 5.00
C ARG A 4 -21.74 25.74 5.27
N ASP A 5 -22.36 26.34 6.28
CA ASP A 5 -22.13 27.74 6.64
C ASP A 5 -20.74 27.89 7.28
N GLU A 6 -20.37 26.94 8.14
CA GLU A 6 -19.05 26.89 8.77
C GLU A 6 -17.92 26.74 7.74
N ILE A 7 -18.06 25.84 6.77
CA ILE A 7 -17.09 25.73 5.66
C ILE A 7 -17.01 27.03 4.87
N LYS A 8 -18.14 27.69 4.57
CA LYS A 8 -18.14 28.98 3.86
C LYS A 8 -17.42 30.08 4.64
N ASP A 9 -17.54 30.10 5.97
CA ASP A 9 -16.85 31.07 6.80
C ASP A 9 -15.35 30.78 6.87
N ILE A 10 -14.95 29.51 6.94
CA ILE A 10 -13.54 29.10 6.87
C ILE A 10 -12.93 29.50 5.52
N THR A 11 -13.63 29.24 4.40
CA THR A 11 -13.09 29.53 3.07
C THR A 11 -12.94 31.03 2.80
N ARG A 12 -13.78 31.88 3.39
CA ARG A 12 -13.63 33.35 3.34
C ARG A 12 -12.34 33.84 4.00
N GLY A 13 -11.80 33.09 4.97
CA GLY A 13 -10.54 33.42 5.63
C GLY A 13 -9.29 33.03 4.83
N ILE A 14 -9.44 32.27 3.73
CA ILE A 14 -8.31 31.84 2.89
C ILE A 14 -7.93 32.98 1.96
N SER A 15 -6.64 33.35 1.96
CA SER A 15 -6.12 34.37 1.05
C SER A 15 -6.32 33.95 -0.42
N PRO A 16 -6.84 34.83 -1.29
CA PRO A 16 -6.90 34.59 -2.73
C PRO A 16 -5.52 34.32 -3.37
N SER A 17 -4.44 34.76 -2.72
CA SER A 17 -3.07 34.44 -3.15
C SER A 17 -2.70 32.96 -3.00
N LEU A 18 -3.42 32.20 -2.16
CA LEU A 18 -3.25 30.76 -2.00
C LEU A 18 -4.22 30.01 -2.91
N VAL A 19 -5.50 30.35 -2.82
CA VAL A 19 -6.57 29.78 -3.62
C VAL A 19 -7.63 30.86 -3.86
N ASP A 20 -7.88 31.18 -5.12
CA ASP A 20 -8.93 32.12 -5.51
C ASP A 20 -10.21 31.35 -5.92
N PHE A 21 -11.17 31.27 -5.00
CA PHE A 21 -12.47 30.64 -5.25
C PHE A 21 -13.39 31.45 -6.17
N GLY A 22 -13.02 32.68 -6.55
CA GLY A 22 -13.74 33.51 -7.52
C GLY A 22 -13.42 33.17 -8.97
N VAL A 23 -12.37 32.38 -9.22
CA VAL A 23 -11.96 31.99 -10.57
C VAL A 23 -12.70 30.71 -11.00
N PRO A 24 -13.27 30.65 -12.21
CA PRO A 24 -13.89 29.44 -12.73
C PRO A 24 -12.89 28.28 -12.83
N ARG A 25 -13.37 27.05 -12.63
CA ARG A 25 -12.53 25.86 -12.83
C ARG A 25 -12.06 25.79 -14.29
N VAL A 26 -10.78 25.51 -14.50
CA VAL A 26 -10.24 25.22 -15.83
C VAL A 26 -10.66 23.80 -16.20
N ARG A 27 -11.42 23.66 -17.30
CA ARG A 27 -11.74 22.35 -17.87
C ARG A 27 -10.51 21.75 -18.55
N THR A 28 -10.32 20.45 -18.38
CA THR A 28 -9.24 19.70 -19.02
C THR A 28 -9.76 18.98 -20.26
N SER A 29 -8.89 18.75 -21.24
CA SER A 29 -9.23 17.93 -22.41
C SER A 29 -9.22 16.44 -22.05
N PRO A 30 -10.09 15.62 -22.66
CA PRO A 30 -10.07 14.18 -22.45
C PRO A 30 -8.73 13.59 -22.90
N PRO A 31 -8.10 12.71 -22.09
CA PRO A 31 -6.90 12.00 -22.51
C PRO A 31 -7.20 11.09 -23.71
N THR A 32 -6.23 10.94 -24.61
CA THR A 32 -6.38 10.15 -25.84
C THR A 32 -5.97 8.70 -25.68
N GLN A 33 -5.16 8.38 -24.67
CA GLN A 33 -4.67 7.03 -24.37
C GLN A 33 -4.52 6.85 -22.86
N ALA A 34 -4.72 5.62 -22.38
CA ALA A 34 -4.37 5.22 -21.03
C ALA A 34 -3.08 4.39 -21.04
N SER A 35 -2.15 4.70 -20.13
CA SER A 35 -0.95 3.89 -19.95
C SER A 35 -1.28 2.62 -19.15
N SER A 36 -0.47 1.57 -19.34
CA SER A 36 -0.58 0.34 -18.54
C SER A 36 -0.53 0.61 -17.03
N ASN A 37 0.32 1.55 -16.60
CA ASN A 37 0.42 1.97 -15.20
C ASN A 37 -0.88 2.61 -14.67
N PHE A 38 -1.58 3.40 -15.50
CA PHE A 38 -2.86 3.98 -15.12
C PHE A 38 -3.91 2.89 -14.88
N ILE A 39 -3.97 1.90 -15.76
CA ILE A 39 -4.90 0.75 -15.63
C ILE A 39 -4.58 -0.02 -14.34
N THR A 40 -3.32 -0.37 -14.11
CA THR A 40 -2.90 -1.07 -12.88
C THR A 40 -3.26 -0.29 -11.61
N ASN A 41 -3.03 1.02 -11.59
CA ASN A 41 -3.38 1.86 -10.43
C ASN A 41 -4.89 1.95 -10.22
N LYS A 42 -5.67 2.01 -11.30
CA LYS A 42 -7.13 1.99 -11.25
C LYS A 42 -7.64 0.67 -10.64
N GLU A 43 -7.19 -0.47 -11.18
CA GLU A 43 -7.58 -1.79 -10.68
C GLU A 43 -7.23 -1.99 -9.19
N GLN A 44 -6.07 -1.48 -8.76
CA GLN A 44 -5.70 -1.49 -7.33
C GLN A 44 -6.62 -0.61 -6.48
N GLY A 45 -7.04 0.54 -7.00
CA GLY A 45 -8.02 1.42 -6.36
C GLY A 45 -9.38 0.74 -6.24
N ASP A 46 -9.87 0.15 -7.32
CA ASP A 46 -11.16 -0.54 -7.39
C ASP A 46 -11.18 -1.76 -6.43
N TRP A 47 -10.06 -2.49 -6.34
CA TRP A 47 -9.89 -3.56 -5.37
C TRP A 47 -9.94 -3.04 -3.94
N ALA A 48 -9.21 -1.97 -3.61
CA ALA A 48 -9.20 -1.39 -2.28
C ALA A 48 -10.60 -0.88 -1.87
N GLU A 49 -11.32 -0.24 -2.80
CA GLU A 49 -12.70 0.19 -2.57
C GLU A 49 -13.61 -1.01 -2.27
N SER A 50 -13.51 -2.09 -3.07
CA SER A 50 -14.28 -3.32 -2.89
C SER A 50 -14.03 -3.98 -1.53
N VAL A 51 -12.78 -3.99 -1.05
CA VAL A 51 -12.43 -4.54 0.26
C VAL A 51 -13.08 -3.76 1.39
N ILE A 52 -12.98 -2.43 1.38
CA ILE A 52 -13.58 -1.58 2.43
C ILE A 52 -15.11 -1.64 2.38
N PHE A 53 -15.69 -1.59 1.18
CA PHE A 53 -17.13 -1.72 0.99
C PHE A 53 -17.67 -3.00 1.61
N LYS A 54 -17.03 -4.15 1.34
CA LYS A 54 -17.40 -5.45 1.94
C LYS A 54 -17.19 -5.45 3.45
N ALA A 55 -16.05 -4.96 3.92
CA ALA A 55 -15.76 -4.92 5.35
C ALA A 55 -16.83 -4.16 6.13
N ILE A 56 -17.29 -3.01 5.65
CA ILE A 56 -18.37 -2.26 6.30
C ILE A 56 -19.67 -3.08 6.27
N ASN A 57 -20.10 -3.52 5.09
CA ASN A 57 -21.41 -4.16 4.93
C ASN A 57 -21.53 -5.57 5.54
N GLU A 58 -20.41 -6.29 5.69
CA GLU A 58 -20.40 -7.67 6.19
C GLU A 58 -20.05 -7.75 7.69
N THR A 59 -19.42 -6.72 8.27
CA THR A 59 -18.87 -6.82 9.64
C THR A 59 -19.29 -5.70 10.59
N MET A 60 -19.81 -4.57 10.09
CA MET A 60 -20.16 -3.43 10.94
C MET A 60 -21.68 -3.31 11.13
N ASP A 61 -22.16 -3.71 12.30
CA ASP A 61 -23.57 -3.59 12.64
C ASP A 61 -24.06 -2.14 12.69
N GLY A 62 -25.26 -1.89 12.16
CA GLY A 62 -25.93 -0.59 12.18
C GLY A 62 -25.44 0.41 11.13
N TYR A 63 -24.49 0.02 10.27
CA TYR A 63 -23.97 0.84 9.18
C TYR A 63 -24.10 0.15 7.82
N VAL A 64 -24.29 0.95 6.77
CA VAL A 64 -24.36 0.47 5.39
C VAL A 64 -23.49 1.36 4.51
N ALA A 65 -22.54 0.76 3.80
CA ALA A 65 -21.77 1.42 2.76
C ALA A 65 -22.48 1.29 1.39
N VAL A 66 -22.54 2.38 0.65
CA VAL A 66 -23.14 2.49 -0.69
C VAL A 66 -22.11 3.12 -1.62
N ARG A 67 -21.95 2.57 -2.83
CA ARG A 67 -21.08 3.15 -3.87
C ARG A 67 -21.69 4.41 -4.43
N TYR A 68 -20.88 5.47 -4.52
CA TYR A 68 -21.33 6.78 -4.99
C TYR A 68 -20.38 7.43 -5.98
N GLY A 69 -19.07 7.18 -5.86
CA GLY A 69 -18.09 7.60 -6.84
C GLY A 69 -18.38 6.97 -8.20
N ARG A 70 -18.06 7.68 -9.29
CA ARG A 70 -18.25 7.13 -10.63
C ARG A 70 -17.31 5.93 -10.86
N SER A 71 -17.87 4.74 -10.89
CA SER A 71 -17.20 3.51 -11.29
C SER A 71 -17.61 3.14 -12.72
N ASP A 72 -16.95 3.72 -13.72
CA ASP A 72 -17.09 3.28 -15.11
C ASP A 72 -15.79 2.65 -15.61
N ASN A 73 -15.93 1.57 -16.37
CA ASN A 73 -14.80 0.85 -16.97
C ASN A 73 -14.25 1.51 -18.23
N LEU A 74 -14.84 2.64 -18.66
CA LEU A 74 -14.42 3.34 -19.88
C LEU A 74 -13.00 3.88 -19.76
N VAL A 75 -12.14 3.44 -20.68
CA VAL A 75 -10.73 3.86 -20.78
C VAL A 75 -10.53 4.82 -21.94
N ALA A 76 -9.57 5.73 -21.80
CA ALA A 76 -9.18 6.66 -22.86
C ALA A 76 -8.83 5.90 -24.16
N GLY A 77 -9.56 6.23 -25.24
CA GLY A 77 -9.45 5.56 -26.54
C GLY A 77 -10.63 4.64 -26.88
N GLU A 78 -11.50 4.33 -25.91
CA GLU A 78 -12.71 3.54 -26.15
C GLU A 78 -13.87 4.39 -26.68
N PRO A 79 -14.78 3.81 -27.51
CA PRO A 79 -16.00 4.49 -27.92
C PRO A 79 -16.83 4.95 -26.70
N GLY A 80 -17.22 6.23 -26.69
CA GLY A 80 -18.00 6.82 -25.61
C GLY A 80 -17.19 7.49 -24.49
N PHE A 81 -15.86 7.34 -24.47
CA PHE A 81 -15.01 7.95 -23.44
C PHE A 81 -15.09 9.49 -23.41
N THR A 82 -15.13 10.14 -24.57
CA THR A 82 -15.23 11.62 -24.64
C THR A 82 -16.50 12.14 -23.97
N ALA A 83 -17.65 11.54 -24.30
CA ALA A 83 -18.93 11.94 -23.72
C ALA A 83 -18.96 11.67 -22.20
N PHE A 84 -18.41 10.53 -21.77
CA PHE A 84 -18.24 10.21 -20.36
C PHE A 84 -17.37 11.26 -19.64
N TYR A 85 -16.25 11.65 -20.25
CA TYR A 85 -15.30 12.60 -19.69
C TYR A 85 -15.89 14.01 -19.60
N GLU A 86 -16.62 14.46 -20.62
CA GLU A 86 -17.34 15.74 -20.60
C GLU A 86 -18.41 15.76 -19.50
N ALA A 87 -19.21 14.71 -19.39
CA ALA A 87 -20.20 14.57 -18.32
C ALA A 87 -19.54 14.56 -16.93
N PHE A 88 -18.31 14.05 -16.80
CA PHE A 88 -17.54 14.11 -15.57
C PHE A 88 -17.04 15.54 -15.27
N GLN A 89 -16.60 16.28 -16.30
CA GLN A 89 -16.22 17.69 -16.15
C GLN A 89 -17.39 18.57 -15.69
N ASP A 90 -18.59 18.34 -16.24
CA ASP A 90 -19.83 19.04 -15.85
C ASP A 90 -20.23 18.74 -14.41
N GLU A 91 -20.10 17.48 -13.99
CA GLU A 91 -20.35 17.07 -12.60
C GLU A 91 -19.40 17.77 -11.63
N LEU A 92 -18.10 17.77 -11.94
CA LEU A 92 -17.10 18.48 -11.13
C LEU A 92 -17.39 19.98 -11.02
N ASP A 93 -17.98 20.60 -12.05
CA ASP A 93 -18.30 22.04 -12.04
C ASP A 93 -19.54 22.31 -11.18
N THR A 94 -20.43 21.33 -11.07
CA THR A 94 -21.73 21.49 -10.41
C THR A 94 -21.67 21.15 -8.93
N ILE A 95 -21.07 20.00 -8.59
CA ILE A 95 -21.08 19.46 -7.22
C ILE A 95 -19.69 19.10 -6.69
N GLY A 96 -18.64 19.26 -7.51
CA GLY A 96 -17.30 18.79 -7.19
C GLY A 96 -17.18 17.27 -7.36
N LYS A 97 -16.13 16.70 -6.76
CA LYS A 97 -15.86 15.26 -6.83
C LYS A 97 -16.77 14.50 -5.84
N ARG A 98 -17.43 13.45 -6.32
CA ARG A 98 -18.13 12.47 -5.46
C ARG A 98 -17.11 11.62 -4.71
N PRO A 99 -17.29 11.39 -3.38
CA PRO A 99 -16.52 10.38 -2.68
C PRO A 99 -16.83 8.98 -3.22
N ASP A 100 -15.86 8.08 -3.13
CA ASP A 100 -15.98 6.70 -3.64
C ASP A 100 -17.15 5.96 -2.96
N LEU A 101 -17.21 6.00 -1.62
CA LEU A 101 -18.30 5.39 -0.83
C LEU A 101 -19.01 6.42 0.06
N LEU A 102 -20.29 6.20 0.29
CA LEU A 102 -21.07 6.84 1.34
C LEU A 102 -21.43 5.83 2.43
N VAL A 103 -21.31 6.22 3.68
CA VAL A 103 -21.72 5.40 4.83
C VAL A 103 -23.01 5.97 5.41
N PHE A 104 -24.00 5.11 5.62
CA PHE A 104 -25.29 5.44 6.21
C PHE A 104 -25.48 4.69 7.51
N LYS A 105 -26.34 5.22 8.39
CA LYS A 105 -26.96 4.39 9.42
C LYS A 105 -27.99 3.49 8.76
N GLU A 106 -28.17 2.27 9.26
CA GLU A 106 -29.08 1.29 8.65
C GLU A 106 -30.53 1.82 8.50
N LYS A 107 -31.01 2.59 9.47
CA LYS A 107 -32.34 3.23 9.42
C LYS A 107 -32.52 4.24 8.27
N ASP A 108 -31.42 4.81 7.79
CA ASP A 108 -31.41 5.83 6.76
C ASP A 108 -31.13 5.22 5.37
N PHE A 109 -30.76 3.94 5.30
CA PHE A 109 -30.49 3.21 4.07
C PHE A 109 -31.76 2.97 3.22
N ARG A 110 -31.68 3.31 1.94
CA ARG A 110 -32.77 3.15 0.96
C ARG A 110 -32.60 1.87 0.16
N LYS A 111 -33.28 0.80 0.59
CA LYS A 111 -33.24 -0.52 -0.07
C LYS A 111 -33.67 -0.50 -1.53
N ASP A 112 -34.55 0.42 -1.91
CA ASP A 112 -35.02 0.60 -3.29
C ASP A 112 -33.96 1.18 -4.23
N LEU A 113 -32.99 1.93 -3.70
CA LEU A 113 -31.83 2.42 -4.47
C LEU A 113 -30.68 1.40 -4.50
N GLY A 114 -30.71 0.41 -3.60
CA GLY A 114 -29.67 -0.61 -3.50
C GLY A 114 -28.35 -0.06 -2.94
N PHE A 115 -27.27 -0.80 -3.18
CA PHE A 115 -25.93 -0.52 -2.65
C PHE A 115 -25.03 0.26 -3.62
N ASP A 116 -25.56 0.67 -4.77
CA ASP A 116 -24.81 1.38 -5.79
C ASP A 116 -25.69 2.45 -6.44
N ILE A 117 -25.30 3.71 -6.24
CA ILE A 117 -25.92 4.89 -6.83
C ILE A 117 -24.91 5.69 -7.67
N SER A 118 -23.78 5.09 -8.04
CA SER A 118 -22.69 5.72 -8.82
C SER A 118 -23.18 6.29 -10.15
N GLN A 119 -24.10 5.57 -10.80
CA GLN A 119 -24.70 5.94 -12.08
C GLN A 119 -26.01 6.74 -11.94
N THR A 120 -26.46 6.99 -10.70
CA THR A 120 -27.67 7.78 -10.49
C THR A 120 -27.36 9.29 -10.61
N PRO A 121 -28.17 10.05 -11.37
CA PRO A 121 -28.08 11.50 -11.42
C PRO A 121 -28.12 12.12 -10.02
N HIS A 122 -27.24 13.09 -9.76
CA HIS A 122 -27.08 13.65 -8.41
C HIS A 122 -28.35 14.33 -7.89
N ASP A 123 -29.05 15.07 -8.75
CA ASP A 123 -30.32 15.73 -8.44
C ASP A 123 -31.39 14.74 -7.92
N ALA A 124 -31.40 13.52 -8.44
CA ALA A 124 -32.31 12.46 -7.98
C ALA A 124 -31.95 11.90 -6.59
N VAL A 125 -30.70 12.02 -6.16
CA VAL A 125 -30.19 11.44 -4.90
C VAL A 125 -29.67 12.46 -3.89
N GLU A 126 -29.68 13.76 -4.18
CA GLU A 126 -29.09 14.81 -3.32
C GLU A 126 -29.59 14.72 -1.87
N ALA A 127 -30.91 14.64 -1.70
CA ALA A 127 -31.53 14.54 -0.38
C ALA A 127 -31.19 13.23 0.35
N TYR A 128 -30.90 12.16 -0.40
CA TYR A 128 -30.46 10.88 0.17
C TYR A 128 -28.99 10.96 0.57
N VAL A 129 -28.11 11.43 -0.33
CA VAL A 129 -26.68 11.65 -0.09
C VAL A 129 -26.45 12.49 1.16
N GLY A 130 -27.26 13.53 1.39
CA GLY A 130 -27.19 14.37 2.59
C GLY A 130 -27.47 13.66 3.93
N ARG A 131 -27.98 12.41 3.91
CA ARG A 131 -28.20 11.58 5.10
C ARG A 131 -27.00 10.69 5.44
N ALA A 132 -26.01 10.60 4.56
CA ALA A 132 -24.78 9.87 4.85
C ALA A 132 -24.09 10.49 6.07
N ILE A 133 -23.55 9.64 6.94
CA ILE A 133 -22.77 10.08 8.10
C ILE A 133 -21.31 10.35 7.74
N ALA A 134 -20.84 9.77 6.64
CA ALA A 134 -19.50 9.94 6.13
C ALA A 134 -19.45 9.69 4.61
N GLY A 135 -18.55 10.39 3.93
CA GLY A 135 -18.06 10.04 2.60
C GLY A 135 -16.62 9.55 2.73
N LEU A 136 -16.29 8.44 2.07
CA LEU A 136 -14.97 7.83 2.08
C LEU A 136 -14.34 7.94 0.70
N GLU A 137 -13.12 8.47 0.68
CA GLU A 137 -12.25 8.49 -0.48
C GLU A 137 -11.15 7.45 -0.29
N ILE A 138 -11.12 6.44 -1.14
CA ILE A 138 -10.25 5.28 -0.99
C ILE A 138 -9.07 5.41 -1.93
N ARG A 139 -7.88 5.11 -1.41
CA ARG A 139 -6.63 5.15 -2.16
C ARG A 139 -5.82 3.90 -1.83
N SER A 140 -5.33 3.22 -2.87
CA SER A 140 -4.23 2.28 -2.72
C SER A 140 -2.93 3.08 -2.67
N SER A 141 -2.14 2.91 -1.60
CA SER A 141 -0.87 3.60 -1.46
C SER A 141 0.23 2.86 -2.24
N ALA A 142 0.25 2.99 -3.57
CA ALA A 142 1.37 2.50 -4.39
C ALA A 142 2.72 3.10 -3.94
N PHE A 143 2.70 4.34 -3.42
CA PHE A 143 3.88 5.04 -2.87
C PHE A 143 4.54 4.35 -1.66
N LEU A 144 3.79 3.58 -0.86
CA LEU A 144 4.39 2.87 0.27
C LEU A 144 5.08 1.58 -0.16
N ILE A 145 4.70 1.00 -1.31
CA ILE A 145 5.29 -0.23 -1.83
C ILE A 145 6.73 0.06 -2.26
N GLU A 146 6.99 1.10 -3.04
CA GLU A 146 8.35 1.43 -3.48
C GLU A 146 9.30 1.72 -2.30
N LYS A 147 8.81 2.47 -1.29
CA LYS A 147 9.59 2.74 -0.07
C LYS A 147 9.85 1.49 0.75
N TYR A 148 8.85 0.61 0.85
CA TYR A 148 8.98 -0.66 1.53
C TYR A 148 9.97 -1.58 0.80
N GLU A 149 9.88 -1.67 -0.52
CA GLU A 149 10.80 -2.46 -1.36
C GLU A 149 12.24 -1.95 -1.25
N ALA A 150 12.44 -0.63 -1.30
CA ALA A 150 13.77 -0.03 -1.13
C ALA A 150 14.37 -0.34 0.25
N GLU A 151 13.58 -0.23 1.33
CA GLU A 151 14.03 -0.56 2.69
C GLU A 151 14.34 -2.05 2.82
N MET A 152 13.52 -2.92 2.23
CA MET A 152 13.74 -4.36 2.24
C MET A 152 15.00 -4.75 1.46
N GLN A 153 15.24 -4.17 0.28
CA GLN A 153 16.47 -4.36 -0.47
C GLN A 153 17.70 -3.90 0.31
N HIS A 154 17.63 -2.72 0.92
CA HIS A 154 18.71 -2.20 1.76
C HIS A 154 19.02 -3.14 2.93
N ARG A 155 17.99 -3.63 3.62
CA ARG A 155 18.13 -4.61 4.72
C ARG A 155 18.77 -5.92 4.26
N THR A 156 18.41 -6.43 3.09
CA THR A 156 19.01 -7.65 2.51
C THR A 156 20.49 -7.43 2.17
N LEU A 157 20.84 -6.30 1.56
CA LEU A 157 22.24 -5.95 1.25
C LEU A 157 23.10 -5.84 2.51
N MET A 158 22.60 -5.17 3.55
CA MET A 158 23.31 -5.08 4.84
C MET A 158 23.52 -6.45 5.49
N ALA A 159 22.50 -7.32 5.46
CA ALA A 159 22.60 -8.66 6.01
C ALA A 159 23.59 -9.53 5.23
N LEU A 160 23.63 -9.40 3.90
CA LEU A 160 24.62 -10.08 3.05
C LEU A 160 26.04 -9.65 3.42
N GLN A 161 26.29 -8.34 3.47
CA GLN A 161 27.60 -7.79 3.83
C GLN A 161 28.05 -8.30 5.22
N GLN A 162 27.16 -8.23 6.21
CA GLN A 162 27.45 -8.71 7.56
C GLN A 162 27.72 -10.22 7.60
N ALA A 163 27.01 -11.03 6.80
CA ALA A 163 27.26 -12.47 6.71
C ALA A 163 28.66 -12.78 6.17
N LEU A 164 29.12 -12.03 5.15
CA LEU A 164 30.45 -12.19 4.57
C LEU A 164 31.57 -11.75 5.54
N GLU A 165 31.34 -10.67 6.29
CA GLU A 165 32.27 -10.20 7.33
C GLU A 165 32.39 -11.23 8.48
N LEU A 166 31.27 -11.74 8.97
CA LEU A 166 31.25 -12.79 9.99
C LEU A 166 31.93 -14.07 9.50
N LYS A 167 31.72 -14.46 8.23
CA LYS A 167 32.44 -15.58 7.62
C LYS A 167 33.95 -15.35 7.70
N ALA A 168 34.42 -14.19 7.26
CA ALA A 168 35.85 -13.87 7.25
C ALA A 168 36.43 -13.86 8.66
N GLU A 169 35.71 -13.29 9.63
CA GLU A 169 36.09 -13.28 11.04
C GLU A 169 36.21 -14.69 11.61
N ILE A 170 35.21 -15.55 11.38
CA ILE A 170 35.21 -16.92 11.88
C ILE A 170 36.40 -17.71 11.31
N ILE A 171 36.62 -17.65 9.99
CA ILE A 171 37.71 -18.37 9.34
C ILE A 171 39.06 -17.89 9.87
N LYS A 172 39.26 -16.57 10.00
CA LYS A 172 40.52 -15.97 10.42
C LYS A 172 40.85 -16.26 11.89
N ASN A 173 39.89 -16.08 12.79
CA ASN A 173 40.14 -16.07 14.23
C ASN A 173 39.83 -17.40 14.93
N TYR A 174 39.06 -18.29 14.27
CA TYR A 174 38.58 -19.55 14.86
C TYR A 174 38.70 -20.75 13.91
N GLY A 175 39.39 -20.58 12.78
CA GLY A 175 39.59 -21.67 11.80
C GLY A 175 40.29 -22.88 12.40
N ASP A 176 41.19 -22.68 13.38
CA ASP A 176 41.87 -23.73 14.15
C ASP A 176 40.86 -24.64 14.88
N LEU A 177 39.86 -24.06 15.54
CA LEU A 177 38.81 -24.81 16.25
C LEU A 177 37.91 -25.60 15.30
N LEU A 178 37.76 -25.14 14.06
CA LEU A 178 36.91 -25.79 13.05
C LEU A 178 37.61 -26.97 12.35
N GLN A 179 38.94 -27.07 12.43
CA GLN A 179 39.68 -28.23 11.89
C GLN A 179 39.49 -29.49 12.74
N GLU A 180 39.00 -29.37 13.97
CA GLU A 180 38.75 -30.50 14.86
C GLU A 180 37.68 -31.47 14.30
N ARG A 181 37.83 -32.75 14.65
CA ARG A 181 36.93 -33.82 14.21
C ARG A 181 35.47 -33.49 14.62
N GLY A 182 34.57 -33.46 13.64
CA GLY A 182 33.14 -33.18 13.84
C GLY A 182 32.72 -31.71 13.64
N LYS A 183 33.67 -30.77 13.57
CA LYS A 183 33.41 -29.34 13.30
C LYS A 183 33.75 -28.94 11.87
N ARG A 184 34.56 -29.72 11.15
CA ARG A 184 35.01 -29.45 9.78
C ARG A 184 33.89 -29.14 8.77
N LYS A 185 32.73 -29.79 8.91
CA LYS A 185 31.54 -29.50 8.09
C LYS A 185 31.12 -28.01 8.13
N TYR A 186 31.35 -27.32 9.24
CA TYR A 186 31.04 -25.90 9.37
C TYR A 186 32.07 -25.03 8.63
N LEU A 187 33.32 -25.47 8.56
CA LEU A 187 34.33 -24.80 7.74
C LEU A 187 34.01 -24.95 6.25
N ASP A 188 33.55 -26.13 5.82
CA ASP A 188 33.13 -26.37 4.44
C ASP A 188 31.95 -25.46 4.05
N ILE A 189 30.95 -25.33 4.93
CA ILE A 189 29.82 -24.39 4.78
C ILE A 189 30.31 -22.94 4.68
N LEU A 190 31.23 -22.51 5.55
CA LEU A 190 31.78 -21.16 5.49
C LEU A 190 32.53 -20.92 4.18
N ASN A 191 33.29 -21.88 3.69
CA ASN A 191 34.03 -21.76 2.44
C ASN A 191 33.11 -21.64 1.22
N THR A 192 31.97 -22.34 1.22
CA THR A 192 31.00 -22.23 0.12
C THR A 192 30.15 -20.96 0.19
N LEU A 193 29.96 -20.35 1.36
CA LEU A 193 29.14 -19.14 1.55
C LEU A 193 29.69 -17.93 0.78
N ASN A 194 28.96 -17.43 -0.22
CA ASN A 194 29.24 -16.22 -0.98
C ASN A 194 27.91 -15.59 -1.46
N GLU A 195 27.98 -14.53 -2.27
CA GLU A 195 26.81 -13.82 -2.80
C GLU A 195 25.85 -14.73 -3.58
N ASP A 196 26.38 -15.71 -4.31
CA ASP A 196 25.58 -16.63 -5.14
C ASP A 196 24.99 -17.80 -4.33
N THR A 197 25.70 -18.26 -3.30
CA THR A 197 25.34 -19.50 -2.57
C THR A 197 24.55 -19.24 -1.30
N ILE A 198 24.51 -18.00 -0.79
CA ILE A 198 23.80 -17.65 0.44
C ILE A 198 22.31 -18.00 0.38
N MET A 199 21.70 -17.98 -0.81
CA MET A 199 20.28 -18.34 -1.01
C MET A 199 20.01 -19.83 -0.82
N ALA A 200 21.00 -20.69 -1.03
CA ALA A 200 20.87 -22.15 -0.94
C ALA A 200 21.47 -22.74 0.35
N ILE A 201 22.23 -21.95 1.10
CA ILE A 201 22.96 -22.46 2.25
C ILE A 201 22.03 -22.73 3.43
N SER A 202 22.24 -23.86 4.11
CA SER A 202 21.53 -24.18 5.34
C SER A 202 22.43 -24.94 6.29
N PHE A 203 22.39 -24.56 7.57
CA PHE A 203 23.15 -25.25 8.61
C PHE A 203 22.43 -25.19 9.95
N ARG A 204 22.64 -26.22 10.77
CA ARG A 204 22.19 -26.21 12.17
C ARG A 204 23.13 -25.34 12.98
N GLN A 205 22.57 -24.38 13.73
CA GLN A 205 23.37 -23.53 14.61
C GLN A 205 24.15 -24.42 15.60
N PRO A 206 25.49 -24.35 15.63
CA PRO A 206 26.28 -25.08 16.60
C PRO A 206 26.06 -24.54 18.01
N VAL A 207 26.30 -25.38 19.00
CA VAL A 207 26.30 -25.01 20.42
C VAL A 207 27.56 -25.59 21.04
N TRP A 208 28.56 -24.73 21.24
CA TRP A 208 29.83 -25.09 21.86
C TRP A 208 30.07 -24.21 23.09
N SER A 209 30.40 -24.83 24.22
CA SER A 209 30.53 -24.13 25.52
C SER A 209 31.76 -24.56 26.32
N VAL A 210 32.72 -25.25 25.69
CA VAL A 210 33.87 -25.85 26.37
C VAL A 210 34.87 -24.79 26.86
N THR A 211 35.11 -23.75 26.05
CA THR A 211 36.01 -22.65 26.38
C THR A 211 35.37 -21.32 25.99
N GLU A 212 35.92 -20.21 26.47
CA GLU A 212 35.47 -18.87 26.08
C GLU A 212 35.47 -18.67 24.56
N ARG A 213 36.52 -19.12 23.86
CA ARG A 213 36.58 -19.09 22.39
C ARG A 213 35.44 -19.88 21.73
N HIS A 214 35.02 -21.00 22.31
CA HIS A 214 33.88 -21.78 21.80
C HIS A 214 32.54 -21.06 21.99
N ILE A 215 32.36 -20.35 23.11
CA ILE A 215 31.16 -19.56 23.39
C ILE A 215 31.07 -18.39 22.41
N LEU A 216 32.18 -17.68 22.18
CA LEU A 216 32.26 -16.60 21.20
C LEU A 216 31.95 -17.11 19.78
N LEU A 217 32.56 -18.22 19.37
CA LEU A 217 32.30 -18.86 18.09
C LEU A 217 30.83 -19.25 17.92
N THR A 218 30.18 -19.77 18.97
CA THR A 218 28.75 -20.06 18.97
C THR A 218 27.92 -18.79 18.76
N GLY A 219 28.33 -17.67 19.37
CA GLY A 219 27.72 -16.36 19.16
C GLY A 219 27.83 -15.89 17.71
N LEU A 220 29.01 -16.03 17.10
CA LEU A 220 29.25 -15.66 15.71
C LEU A 220 28.41 -16.48 14.73
N PHE A 221 28.31 -17.80 14.91
CA PHE A 221 27.43 -18.64 14.08
C PHE A 221 25.94 -18.30 14.26
N ARG A 222 25.53 -17.87 15.45
CA ARG A 222 24.17 -17.39 15.71
C ARG A 222 23.90 -16.09 14.94
N ALA A 223 24.82 -15.15 14.97
CA ALA A 223 24.73 -13.90 14.22
C ALA A 223 24.71 -14.18 12.70
N LEU A 224 25.58 -15.06 12.23
CA LEU A 224 25.64 -15.47 10.83
C LEU A 224 24.32 -16.09 10.36
N LYS A 225 23.76 -17.00 11.16
CA LYS A 225 22.47 -17.63 10.83
C LYS A 225 21.31 -16.62 10.76
N LYS A 226 21.32 -15.59 11.62
CA LYS A 226 20.33 -14.50 11.53
C LYS A 226 20.46 -13.74 10.21
N CYS A 227 21.68 -13.43 9.77
CA CYS A 227 21.92 -12.74 8.50
C CYS A 227 21.44 -13.58 7.31
N VAL A 228 21.81 -14.87 7.26
CA VAL A 228 21.36 -15.80 6.21
C VAL A 228 19.83 -15.86 6.15
N ASN A 229 19.15 -15.96 7.30
CA ASN A 229 17.69 -15.98 7.35
C ASN A 229 17.03 -14.66 6.90
N ILE A 230 17.74 -13.52 6.95
CA ILE A 230 17.23 -12.24 6.44
C ILE A 230 17.35 -12.21 4.92
N VAL A 231 18.48 -12.68 4.38
CA VAL A 231 18.73 -12.70 2.93
C VAL A 231 17.82 -13.71 2.20
N GLN A 232 17.48 -14.82 2.85
CA GLN A 232 16.61 -15.87 2.29
C GLN A 232 15.09 -15.60 2.41
N LYS A 233 14.70 -14.46 2.99
CA LYS A 233 13.29 -14.05 3.13
C LYS A 233 12.85 -13.17 1.98
#